data_AF-A0A535EBU8-F1
#
_entry.id   AF-A0A535EBU8-F1
#
_cell.length_a   1.000
_cell.length_b   1.000
_cell.length_c   1.000
_cell.angle_alpha   90.00
_cell.angle_beta   90.00
_cell.angle_gamma   90.00
#
_symmetry.space_group_name_H-M   'P 1'
#
loop_
_entity.id
_entity.type
_entity.pdbx_description
1 polymer ?
#
loop_
_entity_poly.entity_id
_entity_poly.type
_entity_poly.pdbx_seq_one_letter_code
_entity_poly.pdbx_strand_id
1 'polypeptide(L)'
;MPAILLPPEPQTIEQTGLTLGFLADLALKTLYLRGQMSMSDIAGALGLSIQGVTDKIMDFLKTERLVEIRGGAGISSASYQFVIVDRGSEKAQEALARSQYVGKAPVPLATYIAAVQRQSISNIHVTPEDLARAFAHMVIPRETLAQLGPAVNSGKS
;
A
#
# COMPACT_ATOMS: atom_id res chain seq x y z
N MET A 1 -17.19 16.46 -1.36
CA MET A 1 -16.09 16.23 -0.39
C MET A 1 -14.79 16.68 -1.02
N PRO A 2 -13.85 17.32 -0.31
CA PRO A 2 -12.55 17.63 -0.88
C PRO A 2 -11.88 16.34 -1.37
N ALA A 3 -11.27 16.39 -2.56
CA ALA A 3 -10.59 15.22 -3.12
C ALA A 3 -9.40 14.88 -2.22
N ILE A 4 -9.46 13.72 -1.55
CA ILE A 4 -8.34 13.21 -0.76
C ILE A 4 -7.25 12.82 -1.76
N LEU A 5 -6.14 13.55 -1.75
CA LEU A 5 -4.96 13.19 -2.54
C LEU A 5 -4.40 11.88 -2.00
N LEU A 6 -4.66 10.79 -2.72
CA LEU A 6 -4.07 9.48 -2.45
C LEU A 6 -2.61 9.49 -2.91
N PRO A 7 -1.70 8.83 -2.17
CA PRO A 7 -0.34 8.65 -2.64
C PRO A 7 -0.34 7.88 -3.97
N PRO A 8 0.54 8.25 -4.92
CA PRO A 8 0.67 7.52 -6.18
C PRO A 8 1.14 6.08 -5.92
N GLU A 9 0.70 5.16 -6.78
CA GLU A 9 1.17 3.77 -6.74
C GLU A 9 2.66 3.69 -7.09
N PRO A 10 3.49 3.00 -6.28
CA PRO A 10 4.92 2.87 -6.56
C PRO A 10 5.15 2.04 -7.83
N GLN A 11 5.97 2.57 -8.72
CA GLN A 11 6.34 1.96 -10.01
C GLN A 11 7.71 1.27 -9.96
N THR A 12 8.48 1.47 -8.89
CA THR A 12 9.77 0.80 -8.67
C THR A 12 9.92 0.38 -7.21
N ILE A 13 10.83 -0.56 -6.94
CA ILE A 13 11.15 -1.00 -5.58
C ILE A 13 11.57 0.19 -4.72
N GLU A 14 12.40 1.09 -5.25
CA GLU A 14 12.91 2.26 -4.52
C GLU A 14 11.77 3.19 -4.09
N GLN A 15 10.72 3.34 -4.92
CA GLN A 15 9.56 4.17 -4.60
C GLN A 15 8.71 3.60 -3.46
N THR A 16 8.80 2.29 -3.17
CA THR A 16 8.15 1.70 -1.98
C THR A 16 8.83 2.17 -0.69
N GLY A 17 10.08 2.62 -0.76
CA GLY A 17 10.93 2.92 0.40
C GLY A 17 11.35 1.69 1.20
N LEU A 18 11.13 0.48 0.66
CA LEU A 18 11.57 -0.79 1.22
C LEU A 18 12.74 -1.35 0.41
N THR A 19 13.54 -2.20 1.04
CA THR A 19 14.63 -2.90 0.35
C THR A 19 14.11 -4.11 -0.42
N LEU A 20 14.78 -4.46 -1.53
CA LEU A 20 14.48 -5.70 -2.27
C LEU A 20 14.53 -6.94 -1.35
N GLY A 21 15.50 -7.01 -0.44
CA GLY A 21 15.61 -8.13 0.50
C GLY A 21 14.39 -8.26 1.43
N PHE A 22 13.87 -7.14 1.95
CA PHE A 22 12.66 -7.14 2.77
C PHE A 22 11.45 -7.62 1.97
N LEU A 23 11.29 -7.11 0.74
CA LEU A 23 10.18 -7.48 -0.14
C LEU A 23 10.27 -8.93 -0.60
N ALA A 24 11.47 -9.43 -0.88
CA ALA A 24 11.75 -10.82 -1.20
C ALA A 24 11.40 -11.74 -0.03
N ASP A 25 11.82 -11.41 1.19
CA ASP A 25 11.43 -12.14 2.41
C ASP A 25 9.89 -12.15 2.56
N LEU A 26 9.23 -11.01 2.36
CA LEU A 26 7.77 -10.92 2.47
C LEU A 26 7.04 -11.78 1.42
N ALA A 27 7.50 -11.77 0.17
CA ALA A 27 6.97 -12.60 -0.90
C ALA A 27 7.20 -14.10 -0.62
N LEU A 28 8.40 -14.46 -0.16
CA LEU A 28 8.77 -15.84 0.16
C LEU A 28 7.95 -16.39 1.33
N LYS A 29 7.75 -15.60 2.39
CA LYS A 29 6.84 -15.94 3.50
C LYS A 29 5.39 -16.11 3.03
N THR A 30 4.95 -15.27 2.10
CA THR A 30 3.59 -15.36 1.54
C THR A 30 3.40 -16.66 0.76
N LEU A 31 4.35 -17.01 -0.11
CA LEU A 31 4.35 -18.27 -0.86
C LEU A 31 4.45 -19.49 0.06
N TYR A 32 5.30 -19.43 1.10
CA TYR A 32 5.42 -20.51 2.07
C TYR A 32 4.09 -20.83 2.77
N LEU A 33 3.30 -19.81 3.13
CA LEU A 33 2.02 -19.99 3.82
C LEU A 33 0.86 -20.34 2.87
N ARG A 34 0.90 -19.91 1.61
CA ARG A 34 -0.21 -20.06 0.65
C ARG A 34 0.03 -21.11 -0.43
N GLY A 35 1.25 -21.63 -0.55
CA GLY A 35 1.64 -22.59 -1.58
C GLY A 35 1.89 -21.92 -2.93
N GLN A 36 1.34 -22.52 -3.99
CA GLN A 36 1.51 -22.02 -5.36
C GLN A 36 0.61 -20.82 -5.64
N MET A 37 1.15 -19.78 -6.28
CA MET A 37 0.42 -18.53 -6.54
C MET A 37 0.76 -17.95 -7.93
N SER A 38 -0.21 -17.30 -8.57
CA SER A 38 0.06 -16.52 -9.79
C SER A 38 0.74 -15.19 -9.47
N MET A 39 1.30 -14.52 -10.49
CA MET A 39 1.87 -13.16 -10.32
C MET A 39 0.83 -12.18 -9.75
N SER A 40 -0.41 -12.24 -10.22
CA SER A 40 -1.52 -11.41 -9.75
C SER A 40 -1.88 -11.68 -8.29
N ASP A 41 -1.85 -12.95 -7.86
CA ASP A 41 -2.14 -13.29 -6.46
C ASP A 41 -1.04 -12.77 -5.53
N ILE A 42 0.22 -12.83 -5.96
CA ILE A 42 1.38 -12.34 -5.18
C ILE A 42 1.32 -10.82 -5.07
N ALA A 43 1.14 -10.11 -6.19
CA ALA A 43 1.00 -8.65 -6.20
C ALA A 43 -0.20 -8.21 -5.34
N GLY A 44 -1.33 -8.92 -5.45
CA GLY A 44 -2.50 -8.72 -4.62
C GLY A 44 -2.23 -8.97 -3.13
N ALA A 45 -1.49 -10.01 -2.76
CA ALA A 45 -1.15 -10.29 -1.38
C ALA A 45 -0.22 -9.22 -0.77
N LEU A 46 0.77 -8.76 -1.56
CA LEU A 46 1.72 -7.72 -1.16
C LEU A 46 1.13 -6.30 -1.28
N GLY A 47 0.07 -6.09 -2.05
CA GLY A 47 -0.46 -4.75 -2.32
C GLY A 47 0.49 -3.86 -3.11
N LEU A 48 1.23 -4.46 -4.04
CA LEU A 48 2.22 -3.77 -4.87
C LEU A 48 1.87 -3.93 -6.34
N SER A 49 2.29 -2.98 -7.17
CA SER A 49 2.18 -3.08 -8.63
C SER A 49 2.86 -4.35 -9.14
N ILE A 50 2.26 -4.98 -10.15
CA ILE A 50 2.91 -6.09 -10.87
C ILE A 50 4.14 -5.57 -11.61
N GLN A 51 4.00 -4.48 -12.36
CA GLN A 51 5.05 -3.94 -13.22
C GLN A 51 6.04 -3.11 -12.41
N GLY A 52 7.33 -3.42 -12.54
CA GLY A 52 8.44 -2.66 -11.95
C GLY A 52 8.70 -2.93 -10.47
N VAL A 53 7.83 -3.68 -9.78
CA VAL A 53 7.97 -4.01 -8.36
C VAL A 53 7.84 -5.51 -8.14
N THR A 54 6.64 -6.09 -8.27
CA THR A 54 6.42 -7.52 -7.97
C THR A 54 7.16 -8.43 -8.94
N ASP A 55 7.18 -8.09 -10.23
CA ASP A 55 7.97 -8.79 -11.24
C ASP A 55 9.47 -8.84 -10.87
N LYS A 56 10.05 -7.72 -10.43
CA LYS A 56 11.46 -7.64 -10.00
C LYS A 56 11.74 -8.47 -8.76
N ILE A 57 10.82 -8.49 -7.80
CA ILE A 57 10.94 -9.34 -6.60
C ILE A 57 10.94 -10.81 -7.01
N MET A 58 10.00 -11.22 -7.87
CA MET A 58 9.88 -12.61 -8.31
C MET A 58 11.04 -13.04 -9.21
N ASP A 59 11.54 -12.16 -10.07
CA ASP A 59 12.74 -12.39 -10.87
C ASP A 59 13.98 -12.60 -9.98
N PHE A 60 14.12 -11.81 -8.92
CA PHE A 60 15.18 -12.00 -7.93
C PHE A 60 15.06 -13.36 -7.24
N LEU A 61 13.88 -13.71 -6.71
CA LEU A 61 13.66 -15.00 -6.04
C LEU A 61 13.92 -16.19 -6.96
N LYS A 62 13.55 -16.08 -8.25
CA LYS A 62 13.82 -17.09 -9.26
C LYS A 62 15.33 -17.21 -9.55
N THR A 63 16.01 -16.08 -9.70
CA THR A 63 17.47 -16.04 -9.95
C THR A 63 18.25 -16.66 -8.78
N GLU A 64 17.80 -16.40 -7.55
CA GLU A 64 18.34 -16.99 -6.32
C GLU A 64 17.94 -18.46 -6.11
N ARG A 65 17.15 -19.04 -7.02
CA ARG A 65 16.64 -20.42 -6.95
C ARG A 65 15.86 -20.73 -5.66
N LEU A 66 15.07 -19.76 -5.21
CA LEU A 66 14.17 -19.90 -4.05
C LEU A 66 12.73 -20.23 -4.47
N VAL A 67 12.40 -19.95 -5.73
CA VAL A 67 11.11 -20.28 -6.33
C VAL A 67 11.33 -20.83 -7.74
N GLU A 68 10.39 -21.66 -8.18
CA GLU A 68 10.28 -22.16 -9.54
C GLU A 68 8.97 -21.69 -10.17
N ILE A 69 8.94 -21.65 -11.50
CA ILE A 69 7.71 -21.38 -12.25
C ILE A 69 7.20 -22.70 -12.78
N ARG A 70 5.96 -23.06 -12.43
CA ARG A 70 5.22 -24.19 -12.97
C ARG A 70 4.13 -23.70 -13.92
N GLY A 71 3.82 -24.51 -14.93
CA GLY A 71 2.90 -24.17 -16.01
C GLY A 71 3.64 -23.60 -17.23
N GLY A 72 3.26 -24.06 -18.43
CA GLY A 72 3.83 -23.56 -19.69
C GLY A 72 4.22 -24.60 -20.75
N ALA A 73 3.60 -25.78 -20.80
CA ALA A 73 3.56 -26.56 -22.03
C ALA A 73 2.23 -26.24 -22.75
N GLY A 74 2.19 -25.17 -23.56
CA GLY A 74 1.02 -24.96 -24.41
C GLY A 74 0.64 -23.52 -24.69
N ILE A 75 -0.04 -22.82 -23.78
CA ILE A 75 -0.76 -21.59 -24.16
C ILE A 75 -0.78 -20.55 -23.03
N SER A 76 -0.11 -19.43 -23.29
CA SER A 76 -0.08 -18.15 -22.55
C SER A 76 0.68 -18.11 -21.21
N SER A 77 1.47 -17.05 -21.05
CA SER A 77 2.13 -16.62 -19.80
C SER A 77 1.14 -16.32 -18.65
N ALA A 78 -0.16 -16.28 -18.93
CA ALA A 78 -1.22 -16.11 -17.95
C ALA A 78 -1.39 -17.32 -17.02
N SER A 79 -0.79 -18.47 -17.35
CA SER A 79 -0.87 -19.70 -16.54
C SER A 79 0.31 -19.93 -15.60
N TYR A 80 1.29 -19.02 -15.55
CA TYR A 80 2.46 -19.18 -14.70
C TYR A 80 2.12 -19.14 -13.21
N GLN A 81 2.50 -20.21 -12.53
CA GLN A 81 2.38 -20.37 -11.07
C GLN A 81 3.77 -20.37 -10.47
N PHE A 82 4.00 -19.53 -9.47
CA PHE A 82 5.22 -19.53 -8.68
C PHE A 82 5.07 -20.53 -7.54
N VAL A 83 6.08 -21.38 -7.37
CA VAL A 83 6.10 -22.42 -6.34
C VAL A 83 7.40 -22.30 -5.57
N ILE A 84 7.31 -22.29 -4.26
CA ILE A 84 8.48 -22.30 -3.38
C ILE A 84 9.18 -23.66 -3.43
N VAL A 85 10.51 -23.68 -3.45
CA VAL A 85 11.31 -24.91 -3.36
C VAL A 85 11.83 -25.11 -1.94
N ASP A 86 12.49 -26.24 -1.66
CA ASP A 86 12.98 -26.59 -0.32
C ASP A 86 13.88 -25.50 0.29
N ARG A 87 14.89 -25.03 -0.46
CA ARG A 87 15.76 -23.92 -0.05
C ARG A 87 14.98 -22.61 0.19
N GLY A 88 13.95 -22.37 -0.62
CA GLY A 88 13.04 -21.24 -0.41
C GLY A 88 12.28 -21.36 0.91
N SER A 89 11.81 -22.58 1.22
CA SER A 89 11.07 -22.87 2.45
C SER A 89 11.92 -22.68 3.70
N GLU A 90 13.18 -23.14 3.69
CA GLU A 90 14.15 -22.90 4.77
C GLU A 90 14.33 -21.40 5.01
N LYS A 91 14.57 -20.63 3.94
CA LYS A 91 14.75 -19.18 4.04
C LYS A 91 13.49 -18.44 4.48
N ALA A 92 12.31 -18.93 4.09
CA ALA A 92 11.04 -18.40 4.57
C ALA A 92 10.86 -18.62 6.08
N GLN A 93 11.24 -19.80 6.59
CA GLN A 93 11.22 -20.09 8.03
C GLN A 93 12.19 -19.19 8.79
N GLU A 94 13.41 -18.97 8.29
CA GLU A 94 14.35 -18.02 8.88
C GLU A 94 13.77 -16.58 8.92
N ALA A 95 13.12 -16.15 7.83
CA ALA A 95 12.47 -14.85 7.77
C ALA A 95 11.29 -14.73 8.75
N LEU A 96 10.49 -15.79 8.89
CA LEU A 96 9.40 -15.87 9.88
C LEU A 96 9.93 -15.83 11.31
N ALA A 97 11.06 -16.49 11.58
CA ALA A 97 11.70 -16.46 12.89
C ALA A 97 12.13 -15.04 13.29
N ARG A 98 12.56 -14.21 12.32
CA ARG A 98 12.85 -12.78 12.55
C ARG A 98 11.59 -11.92 12.65
N SER A 99 10.58 -12.21 11.83
CA SER A 99 9.34 -11.45 11.77
C SER A 99 8.19 -12.27 11.20
N GLN A 100 7.18 -12.50 12.03
CA GLN A 100 5.94 -13.19 11.70
C GLN A 100 4.98 -12.38 10.82
N TYR A 101 5.31 -11.11 10.53
CA TYR A 101 4.44 -10.27 9.70
C TYR A 101 4.35 -10.81 8.27
N VAL A 102 3.12 -11.11 7.83
CA VAL A 102 2.80 -11.48 6.46
C VAL A 102 1.51 -10.76 6.06
N GLY A 103 1.56 -10.03 4.95
CA GLY A 103 0.46 -9.19 4.50
C GLY A 103 0.93 -8.21 3.44
N LYS A 104 0.23 -7.08 3.35
CA LYS A 104 0.59 -5.97 2.45
C LYS A 104 1.98 -5.43 2.81
N ALA A 105 2.72 -4.94 1.82
CA ALA A 105 4.00 -4.30 2.07
C ALA A 105 3.78 -3.07 2.98
N PRO A 106 4.50 -2.97 4.11
CA PRO A 106 4.39 -1.82 4.99
C PRO A 106 4.99 -0.58 4.30
N VAL A 107 4.56 0.60 4.72
CA VAL A 107 5.12 1.86 4.24
C VAL A 107 6.05 2.43 5.30
N PRO A 108 7.21 3.01 4.94
CA PRO A 108 8.07 3.67 5.92
C PRO A 108 7.32 4.75 6.71
N LEU A 109 7.57 4.82 8.02
CA LEU A 109 6.86 5.74 8.91
C LEU A 109 6.97 7.20 8.46
N ALA A 110 8.13 7.63 7.98
CA ALA A 110 8.33 8.98 7.47
C ALA A 110 7.43 9.29 6.26
N THR A 111 7.28 8.33 5.33
CA THR A 111 6.38 8.45 4.17
C THR A 111 4.92 8.53 4.61
N TYR A 112 4.53 7.71 5.59
CA TYR A 112 3.19 7.76 6.17
C TYR A 112 2.90 9.12 6.83
N ILE A 113 3.82 9.62 7.67
CA ILE A 113 3.69 10.93 8.33
C ILE A 113 3.54 12.05 7.28
N ALA A 114 4.37 12.05 6.24
CA ALA A 114 4.29 13.04 5.17
C ALA A 114 2.95 12.99 4.43
N ALA A 115 2.40 11.80 4.19
CA ALA A 115 1.09 11.63 3.58
C ALA A 115 -0.04 12.17 4.48
N VAL A 116 -0.03 11.84 5.77
CA VAL A 116 -1.02 12.34 6.75
C VAL A 116 -0.96 13.86 6.86
N GLN A 117 0.24 14.46 6.89
CA GLN A 117 0.42 15.91 6.94
C GLN A 117 -0.16 16.61 5.71
N ARG A 118 0.03 16.04 4.51
CA ARG A 118 -0.56 16.57 3.26
C ARG A 118 -2.08 16.45 3.20
N GLN A 119 -2.63 15.45 3.88
CA GLN A 119 -4.08 15.24 3.99
C GLN A 119 -4.71 16.04 5.12
N SER A 120 -3.90 16.64 6.01
CA SER A 120 -4.41 17.44 7.11
C SER A 120 -5.21 18.63 6.60
N ILE A 121 -6.41 18.78 7.17
CA ILE A 121 -7.37 19.84 6.90
C ILE A 121 -6.87 21.22 7.39
N SER A 122 -5.68 21.29 8.01
CA SER A 122 -5.08 22.51 8.55
C SER A 122 -4.93 23.65 7.53
N ASN A 123 -5.02 23.37 6.23
CA ASN A 123 -4.95 24.36 5.16
C ASN A 123 -6.32 24.73 4.54
N ILE A 124 -7.44 24.27 5.08
CA ILE A 124 -8.76 24.75 4.64
C ILE A 124 -9.08 26.05 5.39
N HIS A 125 -8.85 27.18 4.74
CA HIS A 125 -9.40 28.46 5.18
C HIS A 125 -10.88 28.51 4.80
N VAL A 126 -11.76 28.37 5.78
CA VAL A 126 -13.20 28.57 5.58
C VAL A 126 -13.53 30.03 5.86
N THR A 127 -13.99 30.77 4.86
CA THR A 127 -14.44 32.15 5.05
C THR A 127 -15.86 32.20 5.62
N PRO A 128 -16.28 33.34 6.21
CA PRO A 128 -17.67 33.54 6.61
C PRO A 128 -18.67 33.37 5.44
N GLU A 129 -18.30 33.75 4.22
CA GLU A 129 -19.16 33.56 3.04
C GLU A 129 -19.33 32.08 2.67
N ASP A 130 -18.28 31.26 2.84
CA ASP A 130 -18.33 29.82 2.61
C ASP A 130 -19.28 29.12 3.58
N LEU A 131 -19.22 29.48 4.86
CA LEU A 131 -20.16 29.02 5.88
C LEU A 131 -21.59 29.45 5.55
N ALA A 132 -21.82 30.74 5.25
CA ALA A 132 -23.16 31.24 4.92
C ALA A 132 -23.77 30.52 3.70
N ARG A 133 -22.94 30.24 2.69
CA ARG A 133 -23.35 29.50 1.48
C ARG A 133 -23.65 28.03 1.76
N ALA A 134 -22.80 27.34 2.55
CA ALA A 134 -22.98 25.95 2.90
C ALA A 134 -24.26 25.72 3.72
N PHE A 135 -24.58 26.65 4.62
CA PHE A 135 -25.76 26.58 5.51
C PHE A 135 -26.98 27.35 4.99
N ALA A 136 -26.97 27.86 3.76
CA ALA A 136 -28.02 28.71 3.19
C ALA A 136 -29.43 28.06 3.14
N HIS A 137 -29.48 26.72 3.17
CA HIS A 137 -30.72 25.94 3.14
C HIS A 137 -31.22 25.59 4.56
N MET A 138 -30.52 26.00 5.61
CA MET A 138 -30.87 25.76 7.01
C MET A 138 -31.28 27.07 7.69
N VAL A 139 -32.34 27.03 8.51
CA VAL A 139 -32.76 28.18 9.31
C VAL A 139 -31.93 28.22 10.60
N ILE A 140 -30.71 28.77 10.50
CA ILE A 140 -29.77 28.88 11.62
C ILE A 140 -29.57 30.36 11.99
N PRO A 141 -29.64 30.74 13.28
CA PRO A 141 -29.32 32.09 13.74
C PRO A 141 -27.89 32.51 13.35
N ARG A 142 -27.71 33.77 12.92
CA ARG A 142 -26.41 34.27 12.47
C ARG A 142 -25.32 34.20 13.54
N GLU A 143 -25.69 34.35 14.82
CA GLU A 143 -24.76 34.23 15.95
C GLU A 143 -24.17 32.82 16.06
N THR A 144 -24.99 31.78 15.82
CA THR A 144 -24.54 30.38 15.83
C THR A 144 -23.58 30.09 14.67
N LEU A 145 -23.83 30.68 13.49
CA LEU A 145 -22.95 30.55 12.33
C LEU A 145 -21.58 31.22 12.56
N ALA A 146 -21.57 32.37 13.24
CA ALA A 146 -20.34 33.10 13.57
C ALA A 146 -19.45 32.34 14.58
N GLN A 147 -20.06 31.57 15.49
CA GLN A 147 -19.33 30.71 16.45
C GLN A 147 -18.71 29.47 15.80
N LEU A 148 -19.29 28.98 14.68
CA LEU A 148 -18.78 27.83 13.94
C LEU A 148 -17.49 28.14 13.17
N GLY A 149 -17.31 29.38 12.69
CA GLY A 149 -16.13 29.79 11.92
C GLY A 149 -14.79 29.50 12.60
N PRO A 150 -14.57 29.95 13.85
CA PRO A 150 -13.35 29.65 14.60
C PRO A 150 -13.14 28.15 14.86
N ALA A 151 -14.20 27.39 15.12
CA ALA A 151 -14.12 25.96 15.39
C ALA A 151 -13.68 25.18 14.14
N VAL A 152 -14.27 25.49 12.98
CA VAL A 152 -13.94 24.87 11.69
C VAL A 152 -12.51 25.20 11.27
N ASN A 153 -12.06 26.45 11.45
CA ASN A 153 -10.69 26.86 11.12
C ASN A 153 -9.64 26.34 12.13
N SER A 154 -10.04 25.90 13.33
CA SER A 154 -9.11 25.40 14.34
C SER A 154 -8.65 23.96 14.12
N GLY A 155 -9.26 23.23 13.19
CA GLY A 155 -8.90 21.84 12.86
C GLY A 155 -9.01 20.85 14.02
N LYS A 156 -9.62 21.23 15.15
CA LYS A 156 -9.87 20.37 16.31
C LYS A 156 -11.20 19.65 16.13
N SER A 157 -11.16 18.49 15.47
CA SER A 157 -12.17 17.44 15.54
C SER A 157 -11.51 16.09 15.29
#